data_AF-A0AAV5CNG8-F1
#
_entry.id   AF-A0AAV5CNG8-F1
#
_cell.length_a   1.000
_cell.length_b   1.000
_cell.length_c   1.000
_cell.angle_alpha   90.00
_cell.angle_beta   90.00
_cell.angle_gamma   90.00
#
_symmetry.space_group_name_H-M   'P 1'
#
loop_
_entity.id
_entity.type
_entity.pdbx_description
1 polymer ?
#
loop_
_entity_poly.entity_id
_entity_poly.type
_entity_poly.pdbx_seq_one_letter_code
_entity_poly.pdbx_strand_id
1 'polypeptide(L)'
;MDPNLSPAGRRAAAIARHLAAALPAPPRLAPPVEAVPCLSYAPPESNEPTQAFQPAELRALLDGHHLRERDWVFGAMEESPLFCRRSRGGGRVFVSPDYNEGKEGQREATMRRIAYLASRGVFRGWLTEPGPDAELRKLALLECLGVYDHSLGIKTGVHFFLWYADFLTRFLLVINRLSAFSLGKH
;
A
#
# COMPACT_ATOMS: atom_id res chain seq x y z
N MET A 1 21.62 -11.03 -8.42
CA MET A 1 21.73 -9.70 -7.78
C MET A 1 23.02 -9.69 -6.96
N ASP A 2 23.92 -8.74 -7.19
CA ASP A 2 25.12 -8.58 -6.36
C ASP A 2 24.70 -8.04 -4.98
N PRO A 3 24.91 -8.78 -3.88
CA PRO A 3 24.48 -8.37 -2.55
C PRO A 3 25.21 -7.13 -2.02
N ASN A 4 26.31 -6.73 -2.65
CA ASN A 4 27.17 -5.63 -2.19
C ASN A 4 26.70 -4.23 -2.64
N LEU A 5 25.65 -4.14 -3.44
CA LEU A 5 25.15 -2.85 -3.93
C LEU A 5 24.29 -2.12 -2.89
N SER A 6 24.56 -0.83 -2.70
CA SER A 6 23.69 0.08 -1.95
C SER A 6 22.28 0.10 -2.55
N PRO A 7 21.24 0.50 -1.78
CA PRO A 7 19.87 0.60 -2.31
C PRO A 7 19.80 1.43 -3.60
N ALA A 8 20.55 2.53 -3.69
CA ALA A 8 20.69 3.35 -4.90
C ALA A 8 21.32 2.58 -6.08
N GLY A 9 22.41 1.83 -5.82
CA GLY A 9 23.09 1.02 -6.82
C GLY A 9 22.22 -0.11 -7.39
N ARG A 10 21.37 -0.72 -6.55
CA ARG A 10 20.39 -1.71 -7.01
C ARG A 10 19.35 -1.10 -7.94
N ARG A 11 18.87 0.13 -7.66
CA ARG A 11 17.93 0.84 -8.56
C ARG A 11 18.57 1.13 -9.90
N ALA A 12 19.78 1.71 -9.88
CA ALA A 12 20.51 2.07 -11.09
C ALA A 12 20.75 0.84 -11.97
N ALA A 13 21.14 -0.30 -11.37
CA ALA A 13 21.37 -1.54 -12.10
C ALA A 13 20.07 -2.13 -12.69
N ALA A 14 18.94 -2.05 -11.98
CA ALA A 14 17.65 -2.52 -12.49
C ALA A 14 17.17 -1.67 -13.68
N ILE A 15 17.28 -0.33 -13.56
CA ILE A 15 16.93 0.60 -14.64
C ILE A 15 17.85 0.38 -15.86
N ALA A 16 19.16 0.25 -15.65
CA ALA A 16 20.11 0.04 -16.74
C ALA A 16 19.84 -1.25 -17.54
N ARG A 17 19.49 -2.35 -16.87
CA ARG A 17 19.12 -3.61 -17.54
C ARG A 17 17.83 -3.45 -18.36
N HIS A 18 16.85 -2.72 -17.84
CA HIS A 18 15.60 -2.46 -18.55
C HIS A 18 15.85 -1.63 -19.83
N LEU A 19 16.67 -0.58 -19.73
CA LEU A 19 17.03 0.24 -20.89
C LEU A 19 17.80 -0.55 -21.94
N ALA A 20 18.66 -1.49 -21.53
CA ALA A 20 19.38 -2.37 -22.45
C ALA A 20 18.45 -3.36 -23.19
N ALA A 21 17.38 -3.83 -22.53
CA ALA A 21 16.38 -4.71 -23.14
C ALA A 21 15.36 -3.98 -24.04
N ALA A 22 15.26 -2.66 -23.93
CA ALA A 22 14.36 -1.82 -24.72
C ALA A 22 14.96 -1.39 -26.08
N LEU A 23 16.19 -1.81 -26.41
CA LEU A 23 16.81 -1.53 -27.70
C LEU A 23 16.11 -2.34 -28.82
N PRO A 24 15.64 -1.70 -29.91
CA PRO A 24 14.86 -2.37 -30.93
C PRO A 24 15.70 -3.39 -31.71
N ALA A 25 15.13 -4.57 -31.94
CA ALA A 25 15.63 -5.53 -32.93
C ALA A 25 15.52 -4.96 -34.36
N PRO A 26 16.37 -5.40 -35.32
CA PRO A 26 16.34 -4.90 -36.69
C PRO A 26 14.98 -5.12 -37.36
N PRO A 27 14.60 -4.28 -38.35
CA PRO A 27 13.23 -4.22 -38.86
C PRO A 27 12.85 -5.52 -39.57
N ARG A 28 11.78 -6.16 -39.10
CA ARG A 28 11.10 -7.24 -39.83
C ARG A 28 10.08 -6.62 -40.80
N LEU A 29 10.00 -7.19 -42.00
CA LEU A 29 9.03 -6.83 -43.05
C LEU A 29 7.60 -6.74 -42.46
N ALA A 30 6.88 -5.67 -42.82
CA ALA A 30 5.61 -5.29 -42.21
C ALA A 30 4.54 -6.39 -42.31
N PRO A 31 3.76 -6.67 -41.23
CA PRO A 31 2.63 -7.59 -41.28
C PRO A 31 1.43 -6.94 -41.99
N PRO A 32 0.46 -7.74 -42.49
CA PRO A 32 -0.79 -7.23 -43.04
C PRO A 32 -1.57 -6.46 -41.97
N VAL A 33 -2.35 -5.46 -42.40
CA VAL A 33 -3.11 -4.50 -41.58
C VAL A 33 -3.73 -5.17 -40.34
N GLU A 34 -3.11 -4.92 -39.19
CA GLU A 34 -3.53 -5.44 -37.90
C GLU A 34 -4.82 -4.73 -37.48
N ALA A 35 -5.83 -5.48 -37.07
CA ALA A 35 -7.10 -4.92 -36.61
C ALA A 35 -6.83 -3.98 -35.43
N VAL A 36 -7.31 -2.73 -35.52
CA VAL A 36 -6.99 -1.70 -34.54
C VAL A 36 -7.50 -2.16 -33.15
N PRO A 37 -6.65 -2.27 -32.12
CA PRO A 37 -7.01 -2.80 -30.80
C PRO A 37 -8.16 -2.06 -30.10
N CYS A 38 -8.54 -0.89 -30.60
CA CYS A 38 -9.64 -0.08 -30.07
C CYS A 38 -11.04 -0.53 -30.54
N LEU A 39 -11.17 -1.48 -31.48
CA LEU A 39 -12.46 -1.97 -31.98
C LEU A 39 -12.98 -3.22 -31.25
N SER A 40 -12.13 -3.88 -30.47
CA SER A 40 -12.50 -5.02 -29.62
C SER A 40 -11.70 -4.97 -28.33
N TYR A 41 -12.37 -4.94 -27.18
CA TYR A 41 -11.68 -5.05 -25.90
C TYR A 41 -11.03 -6.43 -25.80
N ALA A 42 -9.70 -6.46 -25.86
CA ALA A 42 -8.90 -7.59 -25.42
C ALA A 42 -8.34 -7.25 -24.04
N PRO A 43 -8.41 -8.18 -23.08
CA PRO A 43 -7.98 -7.90 -21.73
C PRO A 43 -6.45 -7.70 -21.70
N PRO A 44 -5.91 -6.86 -20.79
CA PRO A 44 -4.49 -6.49 -20.80
C PRO A 44 -3.55 -7.69 -20.86
N GLU A 45 -3.92 -8.78 -20.20
CA GLU A 45 -3.17 -10.03 -20.14
C GLU A 45 -3.04 -10.71 -21.52
N SER A 46 -3.89 -10.37 -22.49
CA SER A 46 -3.84 -10.87 -23.87
C SER A 46 -2.94 -10.05 -24.79
N ASN A 47 -2.66 -8.79 -24.44
CA ASN A 47 -1.88 -7.87 -25.25
C ASN A 47 -0.53 -7.49 -24.62
N GLU A 48 -0.35 -7.79 -23.33
CA GLU A 48 0.89 -7.50 -22.62
C GLU A 48 2.00 -8.43 -23.10
N PRO A 49 3.11 -7.90 -23.64
CA PRO A 49 4.28 -8.71 -23.93
C PRO A 49 4.83 -9.32 -22.64
N THR A 50 5.59 -10.41 -22.76
CA THR A 50 6.29 -11.02 -21.62
C THR A 50 7.04 -9.96 -20.83
N GLN A 51 6.79 -9.90 -19.51
CA GLN A 51 7.34 -8.87 -18.65
C GLN A 51 8.87 -8.77 -18.79
N ALA A 52 9.35 -7.58 -19.15
CA ALA A 52 10.78 -7.29 -19.32
C ALA A 52 11.55 -7.20 -17.99
N PHE A 53 10.86 -7.30 -16.85
CA PHE A 53 11.43 -7.24 -15.52
C PHE A 53 10.71 -8.23 -14.59
N GLN A 54 11.41 -8.65 -13.54
CA GLN A 54 10.84 -9.49 -12.49
C GLN A 54 9.96 -8.64 -11.55
N PRO A 55 8.64 -8.91 -11.44
CA PRO A 55 7.74 -8.08 -10.63
C PRO A 55 8.13 -7.99 -9.16
N ALA A 56 8.66 -9.08 -8.59
CA ALA A 56 9.12 -9.09 -7.21
C ALA A 56 10.29 -8.12 -6.97
N GLU A 57 11.22 -8.00 -7.93
CA GLU A 57 12.34 -7.07 -7.83
C GLU A 57 11.88 -5.62 -7.97
N LEU A 58 10.98 -5.34 -8.92
CA LEU A 58 10.40 -4.01 -9.07
C LEU A 58 9.61 -3.61 -7.82
N ARG A 59 8.87 -4.55 -7.23
CA ARG A 59 8.11 -4.27 -6.03
C ARG A 59 8.99 -3.97 -4.83
N ALA A 60 10.04 -4.76 -4.62
CA ALA A 60 11.04 -4.47 -3.58
C ALA A 60 11.69 -3.09 -3.76
N LEU A 61 11.78 -2.62 -5.01
CA LEU A 61 12.30 -1.30 -5.33
C LEU A 61 11.29 -0.17 -5.02
N LEU A 62 10.02 -0.34 -5.38
CA LEU A 62 8.98 0.68 -5.26
C LEU A 62 8.41 0.78 -3.84
N ASP A 63 8.06 -0.35 -3.23
CA ASP A 63 7.48 -0.40 -1.88
C ASP A 63 8.57 -0.24 -0.79
N GLY A 64 9.81 -0.67 -1.08
CA GLY A 64 11.00 -0.44 -0.27
C GLY A 64 11.11 -1.24 1.04
N HIS A 65 10.02 -1.42 1.79
CA HIS A 65 10.00 -2.07 3.11
C HIS A 65 8.66 -2.75 3.41
N HIS A 66 8.65 -3.64 4.41
CA HIS A 66 7.45 -4.27 4.97
C HIS A 66 6.53 -4.95 3.93
N LEU A 67 7.12 -5.54 2.89
CA LEU A 67 6.41 -6.17 1.77
C LEU A 67 5.41 -7.23 2.23
N ARG A 68 5.80 -8.04 3.22
CA ARG A 68 4.97 -9.15 3.73
C ARG A 68 3.74 -8.62 4.46
N GLU A 69 3.89 -7.55 5.21
CA GLU A 69 2.82 -6.90 5.95
C GLU A 69 1.86 -6.19 4.98
N ARG A 70 2.40 -5.55 3.93
CA ARG A 70 1.60 -4.97 2.82
C ARG A 70 0.76 -6.05 2.14
N ASP A 71 1.39 -7.18 1.76
CA ASP A 71 0.72 -8.33 1.15
C ASP A 71 -0.38 -8.89 2.03
N TRP A 72 -0.09 -9.05 3.31
CA TRP A 72 -1.04 -9.56 4.27
C TRP A 72 -2.27 -8.67 4.42
N VAL A 73 -2.09 -7.33 4.45
CA VAL A 73 -3.22 -6.40 4.51
C VAL A 73 -4.08 -6.46 3.24
N PHE A 74 -3.48 -6.53 2.05
CA PHE A 74 -4.24 -6.69 0.81
C PHE A 74 -5.01 -8.03 0.78
N GLY A 75 -4.38 -9.12 1.20
CA GLY A 75 -5.06 -10.42 1.36
C GLY A 75 -6.24 -10.33 2.33
N ALA A 76 -6.08 -9.65 3.47
CA ALA A 76 -7.18 -9.44 4.42
C ALA A 76 -8.36 -8.66 3.80
N MET A 77 -8.09 -7.71 2.91
CA MET A 77 -9.16 -7.00 2.17
C MET A 77 -9.84 -7.91 1.15
N GLU A 78 -9.08 -8.67 0.38
CA GLU A 78 -9.59 -9.58 -0.66
C GLU A 78 -10.46 -10.72 -0.10
N GLU A 79 -10.20 -11.16 1.13
CA GLU A 79 -10.97 -12.17 1.85
C GLU A 79 -12.38 -11.70 2.25
N SER A 80 -12.63 -10.39 2.31
CA SER A 80 -13.88 -9.84 2.86
C SER A 80 -14.77 -9.17 1.81
N PRO A 81 -16.09 -9.45 1.81
CA PRO A 81 -17.03 -8.80 0.89
C PRO A 81 -17.16 -7.29 1.15
N LEU A 82 -16.72 -6.79 2.32
CA LEU A 82 -16.73 -5.36 2.66
C LEU A 82 -15.87 -4.51 1.71
N PHE A 83 -14.93 -5.14 1.00
CA PHE A 83 -14.01 -4.47 0.07
C PHE A 83 -14.42 -4.61 -1.40
N CYS A 84 -15.67 -5.02 -1.65
CA CYS A 84 -16.30 -5.11 -2.97
C CYS A 84 -15.42 -5.85 -3.98
N ARG A 85 -15.21 -7.14 -3.71
CA ARG A 85 -14.39 -8.03 -4.52
C ARG A 85 -14.90 -8.10 -5.96
N ARG A 86 -14.02 -7.89 -6.93
CA ARG A 86 -14.28 -8.01 -8.37
C ARG A 86 -13.31 -9.00 -8.99
N SER A 87 -13.84 -9.99 -9.70
CA SER A 87 -13.02 -10.85 -10.56
C SER A 87 -13.09 -10.30 -11.98
N ARG A 88 -11.95 -9.86 -12.52
CA ARG A 88 -11.77 -9.67 -13.97
C ARG A 88 -11.09 -10.93 -14.51
N GLY A 89 -11.35 -11.23 -15.79
CA GLY A 89 -10.83 -12.44 -16.45
C GLY A 89 -9.34 -12.69 -16.18
N GLY A 90 -8.91 -13.95 -16.22
CA GLY A 90 -7.54 -14.34 -15.88
C GLY A 90 -7.30 -14.68 -14.40
N GLY A 91 -8.37 -14.92 -13.62
CA GLY A 91 -8.28 -15.45 -12.26
C GLY A 91 -7.83 -14.46 -11.18
N ARG A 92 -7.60 -13.19 -11.54
CA ARG A 92 -7.19 -12.14 -10.59
C ARG A 92 -8.39 -11.57 -9.84
N VAL A 93 -8.15 -11.26 -8.58
CA VAL A 93 -9.10 -10.63 -7.68
C VAL A 93 -8.67 -9.20 -7.46
N PHE A 94 -9.60 -8.28 -7.59
CA PHE A 94 -9.39 -6.87 -7.28
C PHE A 94 -10.41 -6.44 -6.24
N VAL A 95 -10.01 -5.49 -5.40
CA VAL A 95 -10.88 -4.83 -4.44
C VAL A 95 -10.91 -3.34 -4.77
N SER A 96 -12.08 -2.73 -4.69
CA SER A 96 -12.23 -1.29 -4.86
C SER A 96 -13.41 -0.78 -4.01
N PRO A 97 -13.47 0.50 -3.68
CA PRO A 97 -14.69 1.08 -3.10
C PRO A 97 -15.88 0.93 -4.07
N ASP A 98 -17.09 0.84 -3.52
CA ASP A 98 -18.31 0.93 -4.32
C ASP A 98 -18.70 2.39 -4.50
N TYR A 99 -18.39 2.98 -5.65
CA TYR A 99 -18.66 4.40 -5.91
C TYR A 99 -20.14 4.74 -6.15
N ASN A 100 -21.04 3.76 -6.12
CA ASN A 100 -22.48 4.00 -6.30
C ASN A 100 -23.20 4.35 -4.98
N GLU A 101 -22.56 4.12 -3.84
CA GLU A 101 -23.12 4.42 -2.53
C GLU A 101 -23.06 5.92 -2.21
N GLY A 102 -24.13 6.41 -1.56
CA GLY A 102 -24.20 7.78 -1.09
C GLY A 102 -23.22 8.05 0.07
N LYS A 103 -23.02 9.32 0.40
CA LYS A 103 -22.08 9.78 1.44
C LYS A 103 -22.21 9.05 2.78
N GLU A 104 -23.43 8.89 3.30
CA GLU A 104 -23.63 8.24 4.61
C GLU A 104 -23.39 6.73 4.53
N GLY A 105 -23.76 6.08 3.41
CA GLY A 105 -23.44 4.68 3.15
C GLY A 105 -21.92 4.43 3.13
N GLN A 106 -21.16 5.32 2.49
CA GLN A 106 -19.69 5.26 2.48
C GLN A 106 -19.09 5.41 3.88
N ARG A 107 -19.64 6.30 4.71
CA ARG A 107 -19.18 6.51 6.09
C ARG A 107 -19.39 5.26 6.92
N GLU A 108 -20.57 4.65 6.83
CA GLU A 108 -20.88 3.40 7.52
C GLU A 108 -20.00 2.25 7.02
N ALA A 109 -19.84 2.11 5.70
CA ALA A 109 -18.97 1.10 5.11
C ALA A 109 -17.51 1.24 5.57
N THR A 110 -17.00 2.48 5.63
CA THR A 110 -15.65 2.77 6.14
C THR A 110 -15.49 2.30 7.58
N MET A 111 -16.44 2.61 8.46
CA MET A 111 -16.38 2.17 9.86
C MET A 111 -16.45 0.64 9.99
N ARG A 112 -17.28 -0.04 9.18
CA ARG A 112 -17.32 -1.52 9.13
C ARG A 112 -16.00 -2.12 8.66
N ARG A 113 -15.36 -1.53 7.64
CA ARG A 113 -14.01 -1.94 7.18
C ARG A 113 -12.97 -1.77 8.29
N ILE A 114 -12.96 -0.65 9.00
CA ILE A 114 -12.05 -0.42 10.14
C ILE A 114 -12.25 -1.48 11.22
N ALA A 115 -13.50 -1.76 11.61
CA ALA A 115 -13.80 -2.78 12.61
C ALA A 115 -13.32 -4.17 12.18
N TYR A 116 -13.53 -4.52 10.91
CA TYR A 116 -13.03 -5.76 10.34
C TYR A 116 -11.49 -5.83 10.38
N LEU A 117 -10.79 -4.81 9.90
CA LEU A 117 -9.32 -4.76 9.91
C LEU A 117 -8.76 -4.84 11.34
N ALA A 118 -9.42 -4.20 12.30
CA ALA A 118 -9.09 -4.31 13.72
C ALA A 118 -9.23 -5.76 14.22
N SER A 119 -10.32 -6.45 13.87
CA SER A 119 -10.53 -7.87 14.23
C SER A 119 -9.49 -8.81 13.63
N ARG A 120 -8.91 -8.43 12.46
CA ARG A 120 -7.80 -9.14 11.81
C ARG A 120 -6.44 -8.80 12.42
N GLY A 121 -6.36 -7.86 13.36
CA GLY A 121 -5.12 -7.45 14.01
C GLY A 121 -4.26 -6.48 13.20
N VAL A 122 -4.82 -5.81 12.18
CA VAL A 122 -4.07 -4.87 11.32
C VAL A 122 -3.44 -3.73 12.14
N PHE A 123 -4.13 -3.29 13.19
CA PHE A 123 -3.70 -2.20 14.05
C PHE A 123 -2.89 -2.66 15.27
N ARG A 124 -2.48 -3.94 15.33
CA ARG A 124 -1.74 -4.48 16.46
C ARG A 124 -0.38 -3.77 16.60
N GLY A 125 -0.10 -3.29 17.81
CA GLY A 125 1.15 -2.59 18.11
C GLY A 125 1.15 -1.11 17.71
N TRP A 126 0.13 -0.59 17.01
CA TRP A 126 0.17 0.79 16.49
C TRP A 126 0.24 1.87 17.57
N LEU A 127 -0.20 1.58 18.80
CA LEU A 127 -0.14 2.51 19.94
C LEU A 127 0.87 2.09 21.02
N THR A 128 1.37 0.86 20.96
CA THR A 128 2.08 0.25 22.08
C THR A 128 3.50 -0.17 21.75
N GLU A 129 3.80 -0.40 20.47
CA GLU A 129 5.11 -0.88 20.04
C GLU A 129 6.02 0.32 19.73
N PRO A 130 7.12 0.49 20.46
CA PRO A 130 8.03 1.60 20.25
C PRO A 130 9.04 1.29 19.14
N GLY A 131 9.60 2.36 18.56
CA GLY A 131 10.78 2.28 17.71
C GLY A 131 10.52 2.57 16.23
N PRO A 132 11.58 2.87 15.46
CA PRO A 132 11.46 3.33 14.08
C PRO A 132 10.89 2.27 13.14
N ASP A 133 11.19 0.99 13.36
CA ASP A 133 10.66 -0.10 12.55
C ASP A 133 9.13 -0.24 12.71
N ALA A 134 8.63 -0.14 13.94
CA ALA A 134 7.20 -0.16 14.23
C ALA A 134 6.46 1.03 13.58
N GLU A 135 7.05 2.23 13.58
CA GLU A 135 6.48 3.39 12.88
C GLU A 135 6.50 3.21 11.35
N LEU A 136 7.58 2.66 10.77
CA LEU A 136 7.64 2.35 9.34
C LEU A 136 6.63 1.27 8.93
N ARG A 137 6.42 0.25 9.76
CA ARG A 137 5.39 -0.76 9.55
C ARG A 137 4.00 -0.13 9.56
N LYS A 138 3.73 0.75 10.53
CA LYS A 138 2.47 1.50 10.64
C LYS A 138 2.21 2.34 9.39
N LEU A 139 3.22 3.06 8.90
CA LEU A 139 3.13 3.85 7.67
C LEU A 139 2.89 2.97 6.44
N ALA A 140 3.60 1.84 6.29
CA ALA A 140 3.40 0.90 5.19
C ALA A 140 1.95 0.40 5.14
N LEU A 141 1.39 0.02 6.29
CA LEU A 141 0.03 -0.46 6.37
C LEU A 141 -0.99 0.67 6.12
N LEU A 142 -0.75 1.88 6.61
CA LEU A 142 -1.61 3.04 6.35
C LEU A 142 -1.66 3.38 4.85
N GLU A 143 -0.51 3.32 4.16
CA GLU A 143 -0.43 3.51 2.71
C GLU A 143 -1.30 2.49 1.97
N CYS A 144 -1.25 1.20 2.33
CA CYS A 144 -2.12 0.18 1.75
C CYS A 144 -3.61 0.53 1.92
N LEU A 145 -4.02 1.02 3.09
CA LEU A 145 -5.41 1.44 3.32
C LEU A 145 -5.79 2.63 2.43
N GLY A 146 -4.89 3.61 2.29
CA GLY A 146 -5.09 4.79 1.44
C GLY A 146 -5.10 4.48 -0.06
N VAL A 147 -4.34 3.47 -0.51
CA VAL A 147 -4.38 2.98 -1.90
C VAL A 147 -5.73 2.37 -2.23
N TYR A 148 -6.34 1.62 -1.29
CA TYR A 148 -7.69 1.10 -1.47
C TYR A 148 -8.74 2.22 -1.46
N ASP A 149 -8.76 3.04 -0.41
CA ASP A 149 -9.71 4.12 -0.22
C ASP A 149 -9.10 5.24 0.60
N HIS A 150 -9.05 6.44 0.01
CA HIS A 150 -8.54 7.62 0.69
C HIS A 150 -9.30 7.91 1.99
N SER A 151 -10.63 7.69 2.02
CA SER A 151 -11.43 7.92 3.22
C SER A 151 -11.06 6.97 4.36
N LEU A 152 -10.81 5.70 4.06
CA LEU A 152 -10.33 4.70 5.00
C LEU A 152 -8.94 5.07 5.56
N GLY A 153 -8.03 5.47 4.67
CA GLY A 153 -6.69 5.93 5.05
C GLY A 153 -6.75 7.14 5.99
N ILE A 154 -7.48 8.19 5.62
CA ILE A 154 -7.63 9.39 6.45
C ILE A 154 -8.32 9.07 7.77
N LYS A 155 -9.44 8.34 7.75
CA LYS A 155 -10.19 8.01 8.98
C LYS A 155 -9.35 7.21 9.95
N THR A 156 -8.50 6.31 9.47
CA THR A 156 -7.55 5.57 10.30
C THR A 156 -6.41 6.49 10.78
N GLY A 157 -5.84 7.27 9.88
CA GLY A 157 -4.70 8.15 10.12
C GLY A 157 -4.96 9.20 11.21
N VAL A 158 -6.13 9.85 11.18
CA VAL A 158 -6.48 10.88 12.18
C VAL A 158 -6.51 10.31 13.61
N HIS A 159 -6.93 9.05 13.78
CA HIS A 159 -6.96 8.44 15.12
C HIS A 159 -5.54 8.13 15.59
N PHE A 160 -4.78 7.36 14.82
CA PHE A 160 -3.49 6.85 15.29
C PHE A 160 -2.34 7.87 15.22
N PHE A 161 -2.33 8.79 14.24
CA PHE A 161 -1.20 9.69 14.00
C PHE A 161 -1.44 11.12 14.46
N LEU A 162 -2.67 11.63 14.41
CA LEU A 162 -2.94 13.02 14.81
C LEU A 162 -3.45 13.09 16.25
N TRP A 163 -4.50 12.34 16.56
CA TRP A 163 -5.14 12.42 17.87
C TRP A 163 -4.30 11.78 18.96
N TYR A 164 -3.85 10.53 18.79
CA TYR A 164 -3.04 9.87 19.82
C TYR A 164 -1.65 10.48 19.99
N ALA A 165 -1.00 10.94 18.91
CA ALA A 165 0.31 11.59 19.03
C ALA A 165 0.21 12.92 19.80
N ASP A 166 -0.79 13.75 19.52
CA ASP A 166 -1.00 15.02 20.23
C ASP A 166 -1.47 14.78 21.67
N PHE A 167 -2.41 13.86 21.91
CA PHE A 167 -2.88 13.54 23.25
C PHE A 167 -1.76 12.95 24.13
N LEU A 168 -1.00 11.97 23.64
CA LEU A 168 0.09 11.36 24.40
C LEU A 168 1.20 12.40 24.69
N THR A 169 1.55 13.24 23.72
CA THR A 169 2.55 14.29 23.91
C THR A 169 2.10 15.32 24.95
N ARG A 170 0.85 15.78 24.87
CA ARG A 170 0.28 16.73 25.83
C ARG A 170 0.12 16.11 27.22
N PHE A 171 -0.35 14.87 27.30
CA PHE A 171 -0.52 14.15 28.56
C PHE A 171 0.82 13.89 29.25
N LEU A 172 1.84 13.44 28.52
CA LEU A 172 3.20 13.28 29.04
C LEU A 172 3.82 14.62 29.45
N LEU A 173 3.56 15.71 28.72
CA LEU A 173 3.95 17.07 29.12
C LEU A 173 3.31 17.50 30.44
N VAL A 174 2.03 17.20 30.63
CA VAL A 174 1.31 17.49 31.88
C VAL A 174 1.87 16.65 33.03
N ILE A 175 2.07 15.35 32.83
CA ILE A 175 2.69 14.48 33.85
C ILE A 175 4.08 14.99 34.20
N ASN A 176 4.96 15.25 33.23
CA ASN A 176 6.31 15.73 33.50
C ASN A 176 6.32 17.09 34.21
N ARG A 177 5.39 18.01 33.90
CA ARG A 177 5.22 19.27 34.64
C ARG A 177 4.76 19.05 36.08
N LEU A 178 3.83 18.12 36.31
CA LEU A 178 3.36 17.77 37.66
C LEU A 178 4.45 17.08 38.47
N SER A 179 5.22 16.17 37.86
CA SER A 179 6.37 15.52 38.49
C SER A 179 7.48 16.52 38.83
N ALA A 180 7.80 17.46 37.93
CA ALA A 180 8.77 18.52 38.20
C ALA A 180 8.31 19.47 39.31
N PHE A 181 7.02 19.79 39.40
CA PHE A 181 6.45 20.59 40.48
C PHE A 181 6.48 19.86 41.84
N SER A 182 6.37 18.54 41.84
CA SER A 182 6.49 17.71 43.05
C SER A 182 7.94 17.57 43.54
N LEU A 183 8.93 17.65 42.65
CA LEU A 183 10.36 17.54 42.98
C LEU A 183 11.03 18.87 43.36
N GLY A 184 10.42 20.01 43.03
CA GLY A 184 10.90 21.35 43.39
C GLY A 184 10.39 21.90 44.72
N LYS A 185 9.76 21.08 45.56
CA LYS A 185 9.30 21.43 46.91
C LYS A 185 10.16 20.74 47.97
N HIS A 186 11.43 21.13 48.09
CA HIS A 186 12.25 20.94 49.29
C HIS A 186 13.28 22.07 49.40
#